data_AF-A0A7Y4KKU1-F1
#
_entry.id   AF-A0A7Y4KKU1-F1
#
_cell.length_a   1.000
_cell.length_b   1.000
_cell.length_c   1.000
_cell.angle_alpha   90.00
_cell.angle_beta   90.00
_cell.angle_gamma   90.00
#
_symmetry.space_group_name_H-M   'P 1'
#
loop_
_entity.id
_entity.type
_entity.pdbx_description
1 polymer ?
#
loop_
_entity_poly.entity_id
_entity_poly.type
_entity_poly.pdbx_seq_one_letter_code
_entity_poly.pdbx_strand_id
1 'polypeptide(L)'
;MRGLRGGVAALLVGVLAGCGGEAEPRAAADFGEELFQDARLSESTFNRFSCATCHVTTPEAPAGRMDSGHSLYNVAARPGWWGGYETHLLDAVNFCYVNFMRGVTKLEAEDPRSRALYEYLSRISPDAQAPALPFTVVKDIQDVPRGEVARGEAVYRAACQSCHGATHTGEGRLTELASLLPEVTQDYDRLFPGIPHAQVVIEKVRHGQFFGVGGNMPPYSTEALSDADLGALLTYLGL
;
A
#
# COMPACT_ATOMS: atom_id res chain seq x y z
N MET A 1 8.26 74.97 52.38
CA MET A 1 7.16 73.99 52.59
C MET A 1 7.41 72.81 51.65
N ARG A 2 7.62 71.62 52.26
CA ARG A 2 7.27 70.25 51.80
C ARG A 2 7.47 69.95 50.30
N GLY A 3 8.47 69.14 49.93
CA GLY A 3 8.38 67.65 49.92
C GLY A 3 8.15 67.22 48.46
N LEU A 4 8.54 66.07 47.93
CA LEU A 4 9.02 64.81 48.45
C LEU A 4 9.68 64.08 47.26
N ARG A 5 10.66 63.21 47.58
CA ARG A 5 11.37 62.32 46.66
C ARG A 5 10.41 61.35 45.94
N GLY A 6 10.74 60.95 44.72
CA GLY A 6 10.09 59.83 44.03
C GLY A 6 10.87 59.45 42.77
N GLY A 7 11.83 58.54 42.91
CA GLY A 7 12.52 57.93 41.76
C GLY A 7 11.54 57.08 40.96
N VAL A 8 11.59 57.20 39.64
CA VAL A 8 10.87 56.30 38.73
C VAL A 8 11.87 55.30 38.20
N ALA A 9 11.66 54.05 38.57
CA ALA A 9 12.45 52.89 38.21
C ALA A 9 12.43 52.66 36.69
N ALA A 10 13.61 52.40 36.13
CA ALA A 10 13.75 51.87 34.79
C ALA A 10 13.16 50.45 34.75
N LEU A 11 12.02 50.28 34.07
CA LEU A 11 11.48 48.98 33.72
C LEU A 11 12.32 48.42 32.55
N LEU A 12 13.33 47.64 32.92
CA LEU A 12 13.96 46.65 32.04
C LEU A 12 12.91 45.58 31.72
N VAL A 13 12.25 45.70 30.57
CA VAL A 13 11.49 44.59 29.99
C VAL A 13 12.50 43.59 29.46
N GLY A 14 12.75 42.55 30.26
CA GLY A 14 13.58 41.42 29.88
C GLY A 14 12.97 40.70 28.68
N VAL A 15 13.79 40.51 27.64
CA VAL A 15 13.56 39.53 26.59
C VAL A 15 13.55 38.16 27.28
N LEU A 16 12.37 37.58 27.45
CA LEU A 16 12.23 36.17 27.79
C LEU A 16 12.70 35.37 26.57
N ALA A 17 13.96 34.96 26.59
CA ALA A 17 14.45 33.86 25.78
C ALA A 17 13.67 32.61 26.21
N GLY A 18 12.59 32.32 25.49
CA GLY A 18 11.85 31.09 25.64
C GLY A 18 12.76 29.92 25.28
N CYS A 19 13.22 29.21 26.29
CA CYS A 19 13.76 27.86 26.15
C CYS A 19 12.57 26.93 25.87
N GLY A 20 12.08 26.93 24.64
CA GLY A 20 11.27 25.86 24.09
C GLY A 20 12.13 25.14 23.06
N GLY A 21 12.50 23.88 23.32
CA GLY A 21 13.11 23.05 22.30
C GLY A 21 12.07 22.79 21.21
N GLU A 22 11.98 23.71 20.24
CA GLU A 22 11.27 23.46 19.00
C GLU A 22 12.11 22.44 18.24
N ALA A 23 11.60 21.22 18.11
CA ALA A 23 12.14 20.27 17.15
C ALA A 23 12.25 21.00 15.80
N GLU A 24 13.39 20.87 15.12
CA GLU A 24 13.59 21.48 13.80
C GLU A 24 12.38 21.22 12.91
N PRO A 25 11.92 22.19 12.10
CA PRO A 25 10.80 21.99 11.20
C PRO A 25 11.04 20.75 10.33
N ARG A 26 10.27 19.68 10.56
CA ARG A 26 10.42 18.44 9.81
C ARG A 26 10.12 18.72 8.33
N ALA A 27 11.01 18.31 7.43
CA ALA A 27 10.76 18.44 6.00
C ALA A 27 9.51 17.64 5.61
N ALA A 28 8.66 18.21 4.76
CA ALA A 28 7.40 17.57 4.39
C ALA A 28 7.62 16.25 3.62
N ALA A 29 8.72 16.12 2.87
CA ALA A 29 9.11 14.85 2.26
C ALA A 29 9.45 13.75 3.29
N ASP A 30 10.07 14.09 4.43
CA ASP A 30 10.35 13.11 5.49
C ASP A 30 9.05 12.67 6.17
N PHE A 31 8.12 13.60 6.38
CA PHE A 31 6.78 13.23 6.84
C PHE A 31 6.06 12.32 5.84
N GLY A 32 6.15 12.63 4.53
CA GLY A 32 5.54 11.82 3.49
C GLY A 32 6.06 10.40 3.47
N GLU A 33 7.36 10.20 3.73
CA GLU A 33 7.95 8.88 3.86
C GLU A 33 7.41 8.11 5.08
N GLU A 34 7.28 8.77 6.23
CA GLU A 34 6.65 8.15 7.39
C GLU A 34 5.20 7.72 7.09
N LEU A 35 4.41 8.61 6.49
CA LEU A 35 3.03 8.31 6.11
C LEU A 35 2.95 7.15 5.12
N PHE A 36 3.89 7.06 4.18
CA PHE A 36 3.99 5.97 3.22
C PHE A 36 4.17 4.60 3.90
N GLN A 37 4.86 4.56 5.05
CA GLN A 37 5.12 3.35 5.81
C GLN A 37 4.08 3.07 6.91
N ASP A 38 3.25 4.04 7.28
CA ASP A 38 2.36 3.95 8.42
C ASP A 38 0.93 3.54 8.05
N ALA A 39 0.51 2.36 8.51
CA ALA A 39 -0.87 1.89 8.33
C ALA A 39 -1.91 2.79 9.04
N ARG A 40 -1.50 3.62 10.01
CA ARG A 40 -2.35 4.56 10.72
C ARG A 40 -2.63 5.84 9.94
N LEU A 41 -2.08 5.99 8.72
CA LEU A 41 -2.52 7.02 7.79
C LEU A 41 -4.04 6.91 7.55
N SER A 42 -4.58 5.69 7.50
CA SER A 42 -6.02 5.45 7.52
C SER A 42 -6.57 5.48 8.93
N GLU A 43 -7.68 6.19 9.10
CA GLU A 43 -8.42 6.27 10.37
C GLU A 43 -9.17 4.97 10.70
N SER A 44 -9.25 4.02 9.76
CA SER A 44 -9.91 2.73 9.98
C SER A 44 -9.13 1.88 10.98
N THR A 45 -9.74 1.53 12.11
CA THR A 45 -9.16 0.64 13.13
C THR A 45 -8.91 -0.79 12.61
N PHE A 46 -9.55 -1.15 11.48
CA PHE A 46 -9.38 -2.43 10.80
C PHE A 46 -8.27 -2.42 9.75
N ASN A 47 -7.68 -1.26 9.43
CA ASN A 47 -6.58 -1.20 8.48
C ASN A 47 -5.28 -1.73 9.10
N ARG A 48 -4.52 -2.49 8.31
CA ARG A 48 -3.16 -2.93 8.62
C ARG A 48 -2.20 -2.72 7.46
N PHE A 49 -2.69 -2.25 6.30
CA PHE A 49 -1.87 -1.96 5.13
C PHE A 49 -1.26 -0.57 5.23
N SER A 50 -0.01 -0.45 4.80
CA SER A 50 0.58 0.83 4.39
C SER A 50 0.90 0.77 2.89
N CYS A 51 1.26 1.91 2.30
CA CYS A 51 1.67 1.92 0.89
C CYS A 51 2.87 0.99 0.67
N ALA A 52 3.81 0.95 1.63
CA ALA A 52 4.98 0.08 1.62
C ALA A 52 4.67 -1.43 1.65
N THR A 53 3.44 -1.83 2.04
CA THR A 53 3.03 -3.24 2.00
C THR A 53 3.02 -3.78 0.57
N CYS A 54 2.64 -2.95 -0.41
CA CYS A 54 2.48 -3.37 -1.81
C CYS A 54 3.41 -2.64 -2.78
N HIS A 55 4.19 -1.67 -2.31
CA HIS A 55 5.06 -0.87 -3.15
C HIS A 55 6.47 -0.79 -2.57
N VAL A 56 7.46 -1.06 -3.42
CA VAL A 56 8.84 -0.63 -3.22
C VAL A 56 9.06 0.76 -3.79
N THR A 57 10.10 1.46 -3.34
CA THR A 57 10.46 2.81 -3.81
C THR A 57 11.82 2.87 -4.49
N THR A 58 12.47 1.72 -4.65
CA THR A 58 13.75 1.54 -5.36
C THR A 58 13.50 1.19 -6.84
N PRO A 59 14.43 1.51 -7.76
CA PRO A 59 14.27 1.19 -9.18
C PRO A 59 14.06 -0.30 -9.41
N GLU A 60 14.84 -1.13 -8.72
CA GLU A 60 14.68 -2.58 -8.69
C GLU A 60 13.98 -3.03 -7.40
N ALA A 61 13.05 -3.99 -7.53
CA ALA A 61 12.48 -4.66 -6.38
C ALA A 61 13.51 -5.58 -5.70
N PRO A 62 13.50 -5.71 -4.36
CA PRO A 62 14.33 -6.66 -3.65
C PRO A 62 14.14 -8.10 -4.17
N ALA A 63 15.24 -8.86 -4.23
CA ALA A 63 15.18 -10.25 -4.67
C ALA A 63 14.20 -11.07 -3.81
N GLY A 64 13.35 -11.86 -4.47
CA GLY A 64 12.36 -12.71 -3.80
C GLY A 64 11.10 -11.96 -3.34
N ARG A 65 10.91 -10.70 -3.73
CA ARG A 65 9.66 -9.95 -3.53
C ARG A 65 8.83 -9.94 -4.82
N MET A 66 7.55 -10.27 -4.72
CA MET A 66 6.57 -10.13 -5.80
C MET A 66 5.41 -9.29 -5.28
N ASP A 67 5.45 -7.99 -5.55
CA ASP A 67 4.42 -7.06 -5.08
C ASP A 67 3.25 -6.98 -6.07
N SER A 68 2.05 -6.76 -5.54
CA SER A 68 0.87 -6.45 -6.37
C SER A 68 0.98 -5.06 -7.04
N GLY A 69 1.73 -4.15 -6.42
CA GLY A 69 1.98 -2.81 -6.92
C GLY A 69 3.35 -2.71 -7.57
N HIS A 70 3.44 -1.94 -8.66
CA HIS A 70 4.74 -1.58 -9.25
C HIS A 70 5.62 -0.81 -8.26
N SER A 71 6.94 -0.82 -8.49
CA SER A 71 7.81 0.16 -7.84
C SER A 71 7.27 1.59 -8.04
N LEU A 72 7.37 2.42 -7.02
CA LEU A 72 7.03 3.84 -7.08
C LEU A 72 8.25 4.73 -7.38
N TYR A 73 9.41 4.15 -7.66
CA TYR A 73 10.53 4.92 -8.20
C TYR A 73 10.11 5.64 -9.48
N ASN A 74 10.36 6.95 -9.58
CA ASN A 74 9.88 7.82 -10.67
C ASN A 74 8.36 7.90 -10.83
N VAL A 75 7.57 7.58 -9.80
CA VAL A 75 6.10 7.61 -9.88
C VAL A 75 5.55 8.97 -10.30
N ALA A 76 6.13 10.09 -9.84
CA ALA A 76 5.64 11.43 -10.11
C ALA A 76 5.92 11.90 -11.55
N ALA A 77 6.84 11.22 -12.25
CA ALA A 77 7.22 11.53 -13.62
C ALA A 77 6.45 10.72 -14.67
N ARG A 78 5.55 9.83 -14.25
CA ARG A 78 4.74 8.98 -15.14
C ARG A 78 3.54 9.76 -15.69
N PRO A 79 3.13 9.48 -16.94
CA PRO A 79 1.98 10.15 -17.55
C PRO A 79 0.62 9.62 -17.05
N GLY A 80 0.60 8.52 -16.29
CA GLY A 80 -0.61 7.94 -15.72
C GLY A 80 -0.34 6.71 -14.83
N TRP A 81 -1.37 6.29 -14.09
CA TRP A 81 -1.35 5.20 -13.12
C TRP A 81 -2.52 4.23 -13.34
N TRP A 82 -2.47 3.08 -12.67
CA TRP A 82 -3.48 2.03 -12.80
C TRP A 82 -3.73 1.65 -14.27
N GLY A 83 -2.68 1.41 -15.06
CA GLY A 83 -2.82 1.08 -16.48
C GLY A 83 -3.36 2.22 -17.35
N GLY A 84 -3.28 3.47 -16.88
CA GLY A 84 -3.74 4.66 -17.57
C GLY A 84 -5.17 5.07 -17.24
N TYR A 85 -5.85 4.38 -16.32
CA TYR A 85 -7.18 4.77 -15.84
C TYR A 85 -7.15 6.03 -14.98
N GLU A 86 -5.99 6.41 -14.44
CA GLU A 86 -5.81 7.62 -13.65
C GLU A 86 -4.66 8.48 -14.19
N THR A 87 -4.89 9.79 -14.28
CA THR A 87 -3.93 10.80 -14.80
C THR A 87 -3.59 11.88 -13.77
N HIS A 88 -4.19 11.83 -12.59
CA HIS A 88 -3.86 12.66 -11.44
C HIS A 88 -3.25 11.80 -10.32
N LEU A 89 -2.01 12.12 -9.93
CA LEU A 89 -1.28 11.32 -8.92
C LEU A 89 -2.03 11.23 -7.59
N LEU A 90 -2.65 12.33 -7.13
CA LEU A 90 -3.42 12.34 -5.88
C LEU A 90 -4.63 11.40 -5.97
N ASP A 91 -5.32 11.34 -7.10
CA ASP A 91 -6.43 10.41 -7.30
C ASP A 91 -5.94 8.95 -7.34
N ALA A 92 -4.76 8.70 -7.91
CA ALA A 92 -4.15 7.37 -7.90
C ALA A 92 -3.79 6.92 -6.46
N VAL A 93 -3.27 7.85 -5.64
CA VAL A 93 -3.01 7.63 -4.22
C VAL A 93 -4.33 7.39 -3.46
N ASN A 94 -5.35 8.22 -3.71
CA ASN A 94 -6.67 8.09 -3.09
C ASN A 94 -7.36 6.77 -3.45
N PHE A 95 -7.15 6.27 -4.67
CA PHE A 95 -7.65 4.96 -5.06
C PHE A 95 -7.09 3.87 -4.13
N CYS A 96 -5.78 3.89 -3.86
CA CYS A 96 -5.15 2.96 -2.93
C CYS A 96 -5.67 3.16 -1.50
N TYR A 97 -5.64 4.41 -1.03
CA TYR A 97 -6.00 4.78 0.34
C TYR A 97 -7.43 4.37 0.69
N VAL A 98 -8.39 4.64 -0.20
CA VAL A 98 -9.80 4.28 0.03
C VAL A 98 -10.03 2.78 -0.10
N ASN A 99 -9.55 2.17 -1.19
CA ASN A 99 -9.92 0.78 -1.49
C ASN A 99 -9.15 -0.24 -0.65
N PHE A 100 -7.85 -0.04 -0.41
CA PHE A 100 -7.00 -1.06 0.24
C PHE A 100 -6.62 -0.67 1.67
N MET A 101 -6.44 0.63 1.94
CA MET A 101 -6.20 1.09 3.31
C MET A 101 -7.49 1.42 4.07
N ARG A 102 -8.68 1.24 3.47
CA ARG A 102 -9.99 1.50 4.09
C ARG A 102 -10.19 2.94 4.55
N GLY A 103 -9.59 3.89 3.83
CA GLY A 103 -9.82 5.31 4.05
C GLY A 103 -11.29 5.68 3.85
N VAL A 104 -11.89 6.34 4.84
CA VAL A 104 -13.31 6.70 4.82
C VAL A 104 -13.56 7.97 3.98
N THR A 105 -12.62 8.90 4.00
CA THR A 105 -12.67 10.16 3.26
C THR A 105 -11.37 10.35 2.50
N LYS A 106 -11.45 10.65 1.20
CA LYS A 106 -10.27 10.91 0.37
C LYS A 106 -9.37 11.98 0.99
N LEU A 107 -8.08 11.87 0.73
CA LEU A 107 -7.11 12.90 1.02
C LEU A 107 -7.32 14.06 0.02
N GLU A 108 -7.67 15.22 0.54
CA GLU A 108 -7.93 16.44 -0.26
C GLU A 108 -6.61 17.14 -0.62
N ALA A 109 -6.60 17.97 -1.66
CA ALA A 109 -5.38 18.65 -2.12
C ALA A 109 -4.77 19.58 -1.07
N GLU A 110 -5.62 20.21 -0.25
CA GLU A 110 -5.24 21.13 0.82
C GLU A 110 -4.81 20.40 2.11
N ASP A 111 -4.98 19.08 2.19
CA ASP A 111 -4.56 18.30 3.35
C ASP A 111 -3.01 18.29 3.43
N PRO A 112 -2.42 18.69 4.58
CA PRO A 112 -0.98 18.62 4.79
C PRO A 112 -0.38 17.22 4.52
N ARG A 113 -1.16 16.15 4.74
CA ARG A 113 -0.76 14.77 4.44
C ARG A 113 -0.61 14.54 2.94
N SER A 114 -1.53 15.06 2.13
CA SER A 114 -1.46 14.96 0.66
C SER A 114 -0.21 15.63 0.14
N ARG A 115 0.08 16.84 0.63
CA ARG A 115 1.28 17.57 0.27
C ARG A 115 2.54 16.81 0.68
N ALA A 116 2.61 16.32 1.91
CA ALA A 116 3.76 15.54 2.40
C ALA A 116 4.03 14.30 1.55
N LEU A 117 2.97 13.51 1.26
CA LEU A 117 3.05 12.36 0.36
C LEU A 117 3.55 12.76 -1.02
N TYR A 118 3.01 13.82 -1.62
CA TYR A 118 3.47 14.31 -2.92
C TYR A 118 4.95 14.71 -2.91
N GLU A 119 5.40 15.42 -1.89
CA GLU A 119 6.81 15.81 -1.75
C GLU A 119 7.72 14.58 -1.62
N TYR A 120 7.30 13.54 -0.90
CA TYR A 120 8.03 12.27 -0.85
C TYR A 120 8.06 11.54 -2.19
N LEU A 121 6.91 11.40 -2.85
CA LEU A 121 6.81 10.73 -4.15
C LEU A 121 7.61 11.47 -5.24
N SER A 122 7.67 12.80 -5.16
CA SER A 122 8.52 13.64 -6.01
C SER A 122 10.01 13.42 -5.70
N ARG A 123 10.38 13.30 -4.41
CA ARG A 123 11.77 13.01 -4.00
C ARG A 123 12.29 11.68 -4.54
N ILE A 124 11.46 10.65 -4.59
CA ILE A 124 11.81 9.34 -5.19
C ILE A 124 11.62 9.31 -6.71
N SER A 125 11.38 10.47 -7.34
CA SER A 125 11.23 10.64 -8.78
C SER A 125 12.28 11.60 -9.34
N PRO A 126 13.57 11.21 -9.37
CA PRO A 126 14.64 12.08 -9.86
C PRO A 126 14.54 12.41 -11.35
N ASP A 127 13.89 11.55 -12.14
CA ASP A 127 13.80 11.77 -13.59
C ASP A 127 12.65 12.72 -13.93
N ALA A 128 12.88 13.59 -14.91
CA ALA A 128 11.86 14.53 -15.37
C ALA A 128 10.67 13.83 -16.06
N GLN A 129 10.89 12.64 -16.62
CA GLN A 129 9.90 11.83 -17.33
C GLN A 129 10.17 10.35 -17.08
N ALA A 130 9.11 9.57 -16.96
CA ALA A 130 9.18 8.11 -16.85
C ALA A 130 8.07 7.45 -17.70
N PRO A 131 8.31 6.23 -18.22
CA PRO A 131 7.30 5.55 -19.02
C PRO A 131 6.07 5.20 -18.18
N ALA A 132 4.90 5.16 -18.83
CA ALA A 132 3.74 4.49 -18.25
C ALA A 132 4.07 3.01 -18.00
N LEU A 133 3.59 2.48 -16.88
CA LEU A 133 3.74 1.06 -16.58
C LEU A 133 2.47 0.29 -16.96
N PRO A 134 2.61 -0.88 -17.60
CA PRO A 134 1.46 -1.72 -17.92
C PRO A 134 0.80 -2.25 -16.65
N PHE A 135 -0.53 -2.38 -16.68
CA PHE A 135 -1.29 -3.00 -15.61
C PHE A 135 -2.47 -3.74 -16.24
N THR A 136 -2.23 -4.99 -16.61
CA THR A 136 -3.26 -5.79 -17.28
C THR A 136 -4.19 -6.42 -16.25
N VAL A 137 -5.44 -5.94 -16.23
CA VAL A 137 -6.55 -6.60 -15.52
C VAL A 137 -7.18 -7.62 -16.45
N VAL A 138 -7.10 -8.90 -16.07
CA VAL A 138 -7.76 -10.00 -16.80
C VAL A 138 -9.27 -9.80 -16.66
N LYS A 139 -9.99 -9.64 -17.77
CA LYS A 139 -11.44 -9.39 -17.73
C LYS A 139 -12.23 -10.67 -17.45
N ASP A 140 -11.91 -11.73 -18.19
CA ASP A 140 -12.58 -13.01 -18.12
C ASP A 140 -11.63 -14.04 -17.52
N ILE A 141 -11.92 -14.49 -16.30
CA ILE A 141 -11.10 -15.50 -15.64
C ILE A 141 -11.28 -16.86 -16.32
N GLN A 142 -10.14 -17.44 -16.67
CA GLN A 142 -10.00 -18.80 -17.19
C GLN A 142 -9.09 -19.58 -16.24
N ASP A 143 -9.18 -20.91 -16.29
CA ASP A 143 -8.20 -21.74 -15.62
C ASP A 143 -6.82 -21.58 -16.27
N VAL A 144 -5.77 -21.76 -15.46
CA VAL A 144 -4.37 -21.63 -15.90
C VAL A 144 -3.66 -22.99 -15.80
N PRO A 145 -2.73 -23.31 -16.72
CA PRO A 145 -1.98 -24.55 -16.65
C PRO A 145 -1.25 -24.71 -15.31
N ARG A 146 -1.36 -25.90 -14.70
CA ARG A 146 -0.66 -26.21 -13.45
C ARG A 146 0.85 -26.27 -13.66
N GLY A 147 1.58 -25.87 -12.62
CA GLY A 147 3.03 -25.75 -12.63
C GLY A 147 3.70 -26.58 -11.54
N GLU A 148 4.99 -26.36 -11.35
CA GLU A 148 5.79 -27.10 -10.37
C GLU A 148 5.51 -26.64 -8.93
N VAL A 149 5.33 -27.59 -8.01
CA VAL A 149 5.07 -27.31 -6.57
C VAL A 149 6.17 -26.44 -5.97
N ALA A 150 7.45 -26.72 -6.26
CA ALA A 150 8.57 -25.95 -5.73
C ALA A 150 8.56 -24.49 -6.22
N ARG A 151 8.07 -24.24 -7.45
CA ARG A 151 7.86 -22.88 -7.94
C ARG A 151 6.69 -22.23 -7.23
N GLY A 152 5.59 -22.94 -7.02
CA GLY A 152 4.43 -22.45 -6.29
C GLY A 152 4.74 -22.04 -4.86
N GLU A 153 5.56 -22.82 -4.16
CA GLU A 153 6.06 -22.46 -2.83
C GLU A 153 6.86 -21.15 -2.86
N ALA A 154 7.77 -21.00 -3.84
CA ALA A 154 8.54 -19.77 -4.00
C ALA A 154 7.67 -18.55 -4.30
N VAL A 155 6.63 -18.72 -5.12
CA VAL A 155 5.63 -17.68 -5.42
C VAL A 155 4.85 -17.32 -4.15
N TYR A 156 4.41 -18.31 -3.37
CA TYR A 156 3.69 -18.06 -2.11
C TYR A 156 4.52 -17.21 -1.15
N ARG A 157 5.80 -17.56 -0.94
CA ARG A 157 6.70 -16.79 -0.08
C ARG A 157 6.90 -15.35 -0.58
N ALA A 158 6.99 -15.18 -1.90
CA ALA A 158 7.28 -13.88 -2.51
C ALA A 158 6.08 -12.93 -2.59
N ALA A 159 4.87 -13.47 -2.82
CA ALA A 159 3.66 -12.70 -3.13
C ALA A 159 2.55 -12.77 -2.07
N CYS A 160 2.52 -13.84 -1.26
CA CYS A 160 1.36 -14.15 -0.42
C CYS A 160 1.69 -14.10 1.07
N GLN A 161 2.85 -14.62 1.47
CA GLN A 161 3.20 -14.90 2.87
C GLN A 161 3.24 -13.64 3.74
N SER A 162 3.68 -12.49 3.22
CA SER A 162 3.72 -11.23 3.99
C SER A 162 2.34 -10.77 4.47
N CYS A 163 1.29 -11.12 3.73
CA CYS A 163 -0.09 -10.80 4.06
C CYS A 163 -0.80 -11.96 4.76
N HIS A 164 -0.66 -13.17 4.22
CA HIS A 164 -1.41 -14.36 4.65
C HIS A 164 -0.70 -15.21 5.72
N GLY A 165 0.57 -14.94 6.02
CA GLY A 165 1.38 -15.71 6.97
C GLY A 165 1.90 -17.01 6.39
N ALA A 166 2.45 -17.88 7.23
CA ALA A 166 2.86 -19.23 6.84
C ALA A 166 1.66 -20.05 6.34
N THR A 167 1.87 -20.85 5.30
CA THR A 167 0.83 -21.73 4.73
C THR A 167 0.23 -22.64 5.80
N HIS A 168 -1.06 -22.94 5.70
CA HIS A 168 -1.88 -23.69 6.66
C HIS A 168 -2.15 -23.04 8.02
N THR A 169 -1.17 -22.33 8.58
CA THR A 169 -1.23 -21.82 9.96
C THR A 169 -1.56 -20.34 10.05
N GLY A 170 -1.21 -19.57 9.01
CA GLY A 170 -1.26 -18.11 9.01
C GLY A 170 -0.28 -17.47 10.00
N GLU A 171 0.71 -18.21 10.50
CA GLU A 171 1.70 -17.66 11.44
C GLU A 171 2.43 -16.48 10.79
N GLY A 172 2.46 -15.34 11.47
CA GLY A 172 3.06 -14.11 10.95
C GLY A 172 2.21 -13.34 9.94
N ARG A 173 0.93 -13.69 9.74
CA ARG A 173 0.02 -12.92 8.88
C ARG A 173 -0.13 -11.47 9.33
N LEU A 174 -0.31 -10.58 8.36
CA LEU A 174 -0.43 -9.13 8.58
C LEU A 174 -1.61 -8.75 9.49
N THR A 175 -2.68 -9.54 9.45
CA THR A 175 -3.91 -9.32 10.20
C THR A 175 -4.69 -10.61 10.38
N GLU A 176 -5.45 -10.71 11.46
CA GLU A 176 -6.33 -11.86 11.69
C GLU A 176 -7.43 -12.01 10.63
N LEU A 177 -7.73 -10.93 9.91
CA LEU A 177 -8.66 -10.90 8.79
C LEU A 177 -8.08 -11.50 7.50
N ALA A 178 -6.76 -11.71 7.42
CA ALA A 178 -6.14 -12.35 6.28
C ALA A 178 -6.47 -13.85 6.33
N SER A 179 -7.03 -14.35 5.22
CA SER A 179 -7.45 -15.74 5.10
C SER A 179 -6.29 -16.70 5.29
N LEU A 180 -6.55 -17.83 5.97
CA LEU A 180 -5.62 -18.96 6.03
C LEU A 180 -5.64 -19.69 4.69
N LEU A 181 -4.48 -19.89 4.10
CA LEU A 181 -4.33 -20.50 2.77
C LEU A 181 -3.67 -21.88 2.92
N PRO A 182 -4.25 -22.94 2.34
CA PRO A 182 -5.46 -22.96 1.50
C PRO A 182 -6.80 -23.12 2.26
N GLU A 183 -6.83 -23.17 3.61
CA GLU A 183 -8.02 -23.55 4.41
C GLU A 183 -9.30 -22.77 4.07
N VAL A 184 -9.17 -21.52 3.62
CA VAL A 184 -10.30 -20.71 3.16
C VAL A 184 -11.12 -21.37 2.05
N THR A 185 -10.55 -22.30 1.27
CA THR A 185 -11.25 -23.03 0.21
C THR A 185 -12.29 -24.01 0.74
N GLN A 186 -12.21 -24.42 2.02
CA GLN A 186 -13.19 -25.32 2.65
C GLN A 186 -14.60 -24.71 2.68
N ASP A 187 -14.70 -23.38 2.66
CA ASP A 187 -15.97 -22.66 2.59
C ASP A 187 -16.48 -22.48 1.15
N TYR A 188 -15.69 -22.78 0.11
CA TYR A 188 -16.02 -22.38 -1.26
C TYR A 188 -17.20 -23.15 -1.84
N ASP A 189 -17.42 -24.40 -1.47
CA ASP A 189 -18.60 -25.15 -1.93
C ASP A 189 -19.90 -24.49 -1.47
N ARG A 190 -19.87 -23.82 -0.30
CA ARG A 190 -21.02 -23.09 0.25
C ARG A 190 -21.11 -21.67 -0.31
N LEU A 191 -19.98 -20.96 -0.43
CA LEU A 191 -19.95 -19.55 -0.83
C LEU A 191 -20.05 -19.37 -2.36
N PHE A 192 -19.53 -20.33 -3.12
CA PHE A 192 -19.43 -20.31 -4.58
C PHE A 192 -19.89 -21.66 -5.16
N PRO A 193 -21.17 -22.05 -4.93
CA PRO A 193 -21.65 -23.37 -5.29
C PRO A 193 -21.52 -23.61 -6.81
N GLY A 194 -20.86 -24.72 -7.16
CA GLY A 194 -20.64 -25.13 -8.55
C GLY A 194 -19.46 -24.44 -9.25
N ILE A 195 -18.70 -23.59 -8.57
CA ILE A 195 -17.50 -22.96 -9.12
C ILE A 195 -16.25 -23.73 -8.65
N PRO A 196 -15.34 -24.13 -9.55
CA PRO A 196 -14.08 -24.76 -9.16
C PRO A 196 -13.28 -23.88 -8.20
N HIS A 197 -12.73 -24.46 -7.12
CA HIS A 197 -12.01 -23.70 -6.10
C HIS A 197 -10.83 -22.92 -6.67
N ALA A 198 -10.10 -23.52 -7.62
CA ALA A 198 -9.01 -22.87 -8.33
C ALA A 198 -9.48 -21.59 -9.06
N GLN A 199 -10.64 -21.64 -9.72
CA GLN A 199 -11.19 -20.49 -10.42
C GLN A 199 -11.55 -19.35 -9.44
N VAL A 200 -12.09 -19.69 -8.25
CA VAL A 200 -12.33 -18.72 -7.19
C VAL A 200 -11.01 -18.09 -6.71
N VAL A 201 -9.93 -18.88 -6.56
CA VAL A 201 -8.61 -18.34 -6.19
C VAL A 201 -8.04 -17.44 -7.29
N ILE A 202 -8.15 -17.83 -8.57
CA ILE A 202 -7.70 -17.00 -9.69
C ILE A 202 -8.46 -15.67 -9.71
N GLU A 203 -9.78 -15.68 -9.54
CA GLU A 203 -10.61 -14.46 -9.43
C GLU A 203 -10.12 -13.55 -8.29
N LYS A 204 -9.91 -14.11 -7.09
CA LYS A 204 -9.42 -13.34 -5.93
C LYS A 204 -8.04 -12.72 -6.19
N VAL A 205 -7.14 -13.45 -6.85
CA VAL A 205 -5.79 -12.97 -7.17
C VAL A 205 -5.80 -11.90 -8.25
N ARG A 206 -6.57 -12.11 -9.33
CA ARG A 206 -6.59 -11.22 -10.51
C ARG A 206 -7.40 -9.95 -10.29
N HIS A 207 -8.45 -10.02 -9.48
CA HIS A 207 -9.35 -8.90 -9.27
C HIS A 207 -9.24 -8.29 -7.87
N GLY A 208 -8.75 -9.02 -6.88
CA GLY A 208 -8.66 -8.50 -5.52
C GLY A 208 -10.02 -7.98 -5.04
N GLN A 209 -10.08 -6.73 -4.58
CA GLN A 209 -11.33 -6.07 -4.19
C GLN A 209 -12.30 -5.81 -5.36
N PHE A 210 -11.82 -5.78 -6.60
CA PHE A 210 -12.71 -5.60 -7.74
C PHE A 210 -13.72 -6.75 -7.80
N PHE A 211 -14.96 -6.42 -8.16
CA PHE A 211 -16.11 -7.34 -8.17
C PHE A 211 -16.47 -7.98 -6.81
N GLY A 212 -15.82 -7.56 -5.72
CA GLY A 212 -16.15 -7.96 -4.35
C GLY A 212 -15.74 -9.39 -3.98
N VAL A 213 -15.00 -10.10 -4.82
CA VAL A 213 -14.65 -11.52 -4.59
C VAL A 213 -13.43 -11.66 -3.68
N GLY A 214 -12.38 -10.85 -3.84
CA GLY A 214 -11.13 -10.92 -3.08
C GLY A 214 -11.11 -10.19 -1.74
N GLY A 215 -12.24 -9.64 -1.26
CA GLY A 215 -12.25 -8.84 -0.03
C GLY A 215 -11.44 -7.56 -0.21
N ASN A 216 -10.50 -7.24 0.69
CA ASN A 216 -9.60 -6.09 0.52
C ASN A 216 -8.24 -6.50 -0.10
N MET A 217 -8.10 -7.72 -0.63
CA MET A 217 -6.85 -8.15 -1.25
C MET A 217 -6.55 -7.25 -2.47
N PRO A 218 -5.30 -6.78 -2.66
CA PRO A 218 -4.95 -6.08 -3.87
C PRO A 218 -4.92 -7.03 -5.08
N PRO A 219 -5.31 -6.57 -6.28
CA PRO A 219 -5.20 -7.36 -7.51
C PRO A 219 -3.74 -7.53 -7.95
N TYR A 220 -3.40 -8.70 -8.47
CA TYR A 220 -2.15 -8.97 -9.18
C TYR A 220 -2.39 -8.94 -10.69
N SER A 221 -1.79 -7.97 -11.37
CA SER A 221 -1.76 -7.93 -12.83
C SER A 221 -0.93 -9.10 -13.40
N THR A 222 -1.06 -9.35 -14.70
CA THR A 222 -0.25 -10.40 -15.36
C THR A 222 1.24 -10.07 -15.37
N GLU A 223 1.60 -8.80 -15.28
CA GLU A 223 2.98 -8.34 -15.17
C GLU A 223 3.57 -8.56 -13.76
N ALA A 224 2.73 -8.45 -12.73
CA ALA A 224 3.13 -8.71 -11.34
C ALA A 224 3.18 -10.21 -11.00
N LEU A 225 2.22 -10.98 -11.53
CA LEU A 225 2.14 -12.42 -11.36
C LEU A 225 1.73 -13.08 -12.67
N SER A 226 2.64 -13.82 -13.29
CA SER A 226 2.35 -14.51 -14.55
C SER A 226 1.34 -15.66 -14.38
N ASP A 227 0.69 -16.10 -15.45
CA ASP A 227 -0.22 -17.26 -15.39
C ASP A 227 0.52 -18.55 -15.04
N ALA A 228 1.80 -18.69 -15.46
CA ALA A 228 2.63 -19.82 -15.09
C ALA A 228 2.92 -19.86 -13.58
N ASP A 229 3.19 -18.69 -12.98
CA ASP A 229 3.41 -18.56 -11.54
C ASP A 229 2.12 -18.78 -10.74
N LEU A 230 1.00 -18.26 -11.24
CA LEU A 230 -0.31 -18.52 -10.65
C LEU A 230 -0.66 -20.01 -10.72
N GLY A 231 -0.40 -20.67 -11.85
CA GLY A 231 -0.60 -22.10 -12.01
C GLY A 231 0.25 -22.94 -11.05
N ALA A 232 1.52 -22.56 -10.85
CA ALA A 232 2.38 -23.19 -9.86
C ALA A 232 1.89 -22.96 -8.42
N LEU A 233 1.45 -21.73 -8.10
CA LEU A 233 0.88 -21.37 -6.81
C LEU A 233 -0.36 -22.22 -6.50
N LEU A 234 -1.27 -22.39 -7.47
CA LEU A 234 -2.44 -23.25 -7.32
C LEU A 234 -2.04 -24.69 -7.01
N THR A 235 -1.06 -25.25 -7.72
CA THR A 235 -0.54 -26.60 -7.43
C THR A 235 0.01 -26.70 -6.01
N TYR A 236 0.78 -25.70 -5.55
CA TYR A 236 1.29 -25.66 -4.18
C TYR A 236 0.18 -25.60 -3.11
N LEU A 237 -0.91 -24.90 -3.41
CA LEU A 237 -2.11 -24.83 -2.55
C LEU A 237 -3.02 -26.06 -2.67
N GLY A 238 -2.67 -27.06 -3.48
CA GLY A 238 -3.45 -28.28 -3.69
C GLY A 238 -4.68 -28.09 -4.58
N LEU A 239 -4.65 -27.11 -5.50
CA LEU A 239 -5.72 -26.73 -6.41
C LEU A 239 -5.41 -27.03 -7.87
#